data_AF-A0A8T4YVV4-F1
#
_entry.id   AF-A0A8T4YVV4-F1
#
_cell.length_a   1.000
_cell.length_b   1.000
_cell.length_c   1.000
_cell.angle_alpha   90.00
_cell.angle_beta   90.00
_cell.angle_gamma   90.00
#
_symmetry.space_group_name_H-M   'P 1'
#
loop_
_entity.id
_entity.type
_entity.pdbx_description
1 polymer ?
#
loop_
_entity_poly.entity_id
_entity_poly.type
_entity_poly.pdbx_seq_one_letter_code
_entity_poly.pdbx_strand_id
1 'polypeptide(L)'
;EGEPLQVAVKVTDYTGAALTNATVSLQLISDGNVVKSISAIHKGGGIYEASLDTAGLSGSFKALLRSSALIGGASFEKEVPIPVTIRPAWERYLPYMALGAIGIAVAVIAVLYLTKRKRVKPSG
;
A
#
# COMPACT_ATOMS: atom_id res chain seq x y z
N GLU A 1 9.79 2.83 -2.02
CA GLU A 1 8.56 3.64 -2.02
C GLU A 1 7.39 2.75 -1.67
N GLY A 2 6.45 3.23 -0.83
CA GLY A 2 5.20 2.53 -0.52
C GLY A 2 4.08 3.09 -1.39
N GLU A 3 3.17 2.24 -1.89
CA GLU A 3 2.02 2.72 -2.66
C GLU A 3 1.00 3.39 -1.73
N PRO A 4 0.50 4.59 -2.06
CA PRO A 4 -0.46 5.27 -1.20
C PRO A 4 -1.74 4.45 -1.08
N LEU A 5 -2.30 4.40 0.12
CA LEU A 5 -3.60 3.80 0.37
C LEU A 5 -4.68 4.77 -0.10
N GLN A 6 -5.33 4.43 -1.20
CA GLN A 6 -6.44 5.20 -1.76
C GLN A 6 -7.77 4.62 -1.29
N VAL A 7 -8.66 5.48 -0.78
CA VAL A 7 -9.98 5.11 -0.27
C VAL A 7 -11.02 6.07 -0.86
N ALA A 8 -12.06 5.50 -1.45
CA ALA A 8 -13.23 6.23 -1.93
C ALA A 8 -14.47 5.70 -1.22
N VAL A 9 -15.27 6.60 -0.64
CA VAL A 9 -16.42 6.25 0.19
C VAL A 9 -17.61 7.08 -0.25
N LYS A 10 -18.76 6.44 -0.42
CA LYS A 10 -20.04 7.11 -0.62
C LYS A 10 -20.76 7.22 0.71
N VAL A 11 -21.13 8.44 1.10
CA VAL A 11 -21.90 8.74 2.31
C VAL A 11 -23.33 9.10 1.92
N THR A 12 -24.29 8.37 2.46
CA THR A 12 -25.72 8.59 2.25
C THR A 12 -26.47 8.61 3.57
N ASP A 13 -27.62 9.29 3.61
CA ASP A 13 -28.55 9.18 4.72
C ASP A 13 -29.38 7.89 4.64
N TYR A 14 -30.32 7.73 5.58
CA TYR A 14 -31.21 6.59 5.68
C TYR A 14 -32.25 6.50 4.54
N THR A 15 -32.45 7.60 3.79
CA THR A 15 -33.31 7.64 2.60
C THR A 15 -32.54 7.30 1.32
N GLY A 16 -31.21 7.16 1.41
CA GLY A 16 -30.32 6.97 0.27
C GLY A 16 -29.87 8.27 -0.40
N ALA A 17 -30.25 9.43 0.14
CA ALA A 17 -29.80 10.71 -0.38
C ALA A 17 -28.32 10.92 -0.05
N ALA A 18 -27.58 11.50 -1.01
CA ALA A 18 -26.16 11.77 -0.85
C ALA A 18 -25.92 12.87 0.19
N LEU A 19 -25.06 12.59 1.18
CA LEU A 19 -24.65 13.57 2.17
C LEU A 19 -23.38 14.29 1.68
N THR A 20 -23.48 15.60 1.47
CA THR A 20 -22.37 16.44 0.98
C THR A 20 -21.72 17.27 2.08
N ASN A 21 -22.31 17.29 3.27
CA ASN A 21 -21.84 18.00 4.46
C ASN A 21 -21.24 17.05 5.51
N ALA A 22 -20.90 15.83 5.13
CA ALA A 22 -20.24 14.89 6.02
C ALA A 22 -18.76 15.25 6.20
N THR A 23 -18.25 14.97 7.39
CA THR A 23 -16.82 14.93 7.70
C THR A 23 -16.38 13.49 7.66
N VAL A 24 -15.42 13.15 6.80
CA VAL A 24 -14.90 11.79 6.65
C VAL A 24 -13.40 11.83 6.91
N SER A 25 -12.92 10.94 7.78
CA SER A 25 -11.49 10.77 8.07
C SER A 25 -11.08 9.30 8.02
N LEU A 26 -9.85 9.07 7.59
CA LEU A 26 -9.21 7.77 7.54
C LEU A 26 -8.01 7.80 8.48
N GLN A 27 -8.02 6.91 9.48
CA GLN A 27 -6.92 6.74 10.42
C GLN A 27 -6.27 5.38 10.20
N LEU A 28 -4.95 5.31 10.27
CA LEU A 28 -4.21 4.07 10.29
C LEU A 28 -3.71 3.84 11.71
N ILE A 29 -4.01 2.67 12.27
CA ILE A 29 -3.75 2.32 13.66
C ILE A 29 -2.79 1.12 13.71
N SER A 30 -1.73 1.24 14.50
CA SER A 30 -0.81 0.15 14.87
C SER A 30 -0.73 0.08 16.39
N ASP A 31 -0.86 -1.12 16.96
CA ASP A 31 -0.71 -1.36 18.40
C ASP A 31 -1.58 -0.43 19.27
N GLY A 32 -2.78 -0.11 18.79
CA GLY A 32 -3.74 0.78 19.47
C GLY A 32 -3.49 2.28 19.29
N ASN A 33 -2.41 2.68 18.62
CA ASN A 33 -2.06 4.07 18.38
C ASN A 33 -2.31 4.49 16.92
N VAL A 34 -2.81 5.70 16.72
CA VAL A 34 -2.93 6.30 15.39
C VAL A 34 -1.53 6.65 14.87
N VAL A 35 -1.09 5.97 13.82
CA VAL A 35 0.23 6.20 13.20
C VAL A 35 0.17 7.23 12.07
N LYS A 36 -0.95 7.28 11.34
CA LYS A 36 -1.24 8.32 10.34
C LYS A 36 -2.74 8.60 10.27
N SER A 37 -3.11 9.80 9.86
CA SER A 37 -4.50 10.23 9.69
C SER A 37 -4.63 11.20 8.53
N ILE A 38 -5.76 11.15 7.82
CA ILE A 38 -6.08 12.09 6.75
C ILE A 38 -7.59 12.33 6.70
N SER A 39 -7.99 13.56 6.39
CA SER A 39 -9.39 13.88 6.08
C SER A 39 -9.67 13.64 4.60
N ALA A 40 -10.78 12.98 4.28
CA ALA A 40 -11.20 12.77 2.91
C ALA A 40 -11.82 14.04 2.32
N ILE A 41 -11.60 14.26 1.03
CA ILE A 41 -12.06 15.41 0.27
C ILE A 41 -13.35 15.03 -0.46
N HIS A 42 -14.38 15.86 -0.33
CA HIS A 42 -15.62 15.67 -1.08
C HIS A 42 -15.41 15.92 -2.57
N LYS A 43 -15.88 14.99 -3.42
CA LYS A 43 -15.78 15.06 -4.88
C LYS A 43 -17.12 15.29 -5.59
N GLY A 44 -18.22 15.34 -4.83
CA GLY A 44 -19.59 15.44 -5.36
C GLY A 44 -20.37 14.13 -5.21
N GLY A 45 -21.70 14.21 -5.29
CA GLY A 45 -22.58 13.02 -5.21
C GLY A 45 -22.49 12.23 -3.90
N GLY A 46 -22.00 12.86 -2.82
CA GLY A 46 -21.72 12.22 -1.53
C GLY A 46 -20.47 11.34 -1.51
N ILE A 47 -19.60 11.47 -2.53
CA ILE A 47 -18.34 10.73 -2.62
C ILE A 47 -17.23 11.52 -1.92
N TYR A 48 -16.48 10.83 -1.07
CA TYR A 48 -15.32 11.34 -0.34
C TYR A 48 -14.10 10.48 -0.67
N GLU A 49 -13.02 11.13 -1.05
CA GLU A 49 -11.77 10.47 -1.43
C GLU A 49 -10.62 10.87 -0.50
N ALA A 50 -9.86 9.89 -0.06
CA ALA A 50 -8.65 10.08 0.73
C ALA A 50 -7.49 9.30 0.10
N SER A 51 -6.31 9.90 0.12
CA SER A 51 -5.05 9.26 -0.24
C SER A 51 -4.10 9.39 0.93
N LEU A 52 -3.80 8.26 1.58
CA LEU A 52 -2.90 8.19 2.72
C LEU A 52 -1.53 7.66 2.26
N ASP A 53 -0.49 8.48 2.40
CA ASP A 53 0.87 8.03 2.13
C ASP A 53 1.28 6.92 3.11
N THR A 54 1.75 5.79 2.60
CA THR A 54 2.20 4.63 3.39
C THR A 54 3.72 4.46 3.40
N ALA A 55 4.47 5.43 2.85
CA ALA A 55 5.92 5.36 2.82
C ALA A 55 6.51 5.19 4.23
N GLY A 56 7.48 4.29 4.34
CA GLY A 56 8.14 3.96 5.61
C GLY A 56 7.34 3.02 6.52
N LEU A 57 6.12 2.62 6.15
CA LEU A 57 5.31 1.67 6.90
C LEU A 57 5.43 0.25 6.31
N SER A 58 5.40 -0.75 7.18
CA SER A 58 5.34 -2.17 6.81
C SER A 58 4.73 -2.98 7.93
N GLY A 59 3.94 -3.99 7.60
CA GLY A 59 3.27 -4.87 8.57
C GLY A 59 1.75 -4.76 8.51
N SER A 60 1.11 -5.26 9.56
CA SER A 60 -0.35 -5.29 9.69
C SER A 60 -0.86 -4.10 10.48
N PHE A 61 -1.85 -3.41 9.94
CA PHE A 61 -2.47 -2.22 10.50
C PHE A 61 -3.99 -2.37 10.51
N LYS A 62 -4.67 -1.56 11.33
CA LYS A 62 -6.11 -1.35 11.25
C LYS A 62 -6.38 0.03 10.67
N ALA A 63 -6.99 0.10 9.49
CA ALA A 63 -7.52 1.35 8.96
C ALA A 63 -8.91 1.58 9.57
N LEU A 64 -9.12 2.71 10.23
CA LEU A 64 -10.39 3.13 10.79
C LEU A 64 -10.95 4.28 9.96
N LEU A 65 -12.03 4.01 9.23
CA LEU A 65 -12.79 5.03 8.53
C LEU A 65 -13.86 5.57 9.46
N ARG A 66 -13.84 6.88 9.74
CA ARG A 66 -14.83 7.57 10.56
C ARG A 66 -15.56 8.60 9.71
N SER A 67 -16.89 8.57 9.74
CA SER A 67 -17.73 9.57 9.08
C SER A 67 -18.71 10.17 10.08
N SER A 68 -18.83 11.49 10.10
CA SER A 68 -19.91 12.18 10.83
C SER A 68 -20.67 13.15 9.94
N ALA A 69 -21.96 13.32 10.21
CA ALA A 69 -22.81 14.27 9.48
C ALA A 69 -23.94 14.80 10.37
N LEU A 70 -24.39 16.02 10.10
CA LEU A 70 -25.59 16.59 10.71
C LEU A 70 -26.80 16.34 9.81
N ILE A 71 -27.80 15.62 10.33
CA ILE A 71 -29.04 15.29 9.64
C ILE A 71 -30.20 15.73 10.52
N GLY A 72 -31.02 16.68 10.06
CA GLY A 72 -32.17 17.17 10.82
C GLY A 72 -31.82 17.79 12.19
N GLY A 73 -30.61 18.33 12.34
CA GLY A 73 -30.10 18.91 13.59
C GLY A 73 -29.45 17.91 14.56
N ALA A 74 -29.50 16.61 14.27
CA ALA A 74 -28.80 15.58 15.05
C ALA A 74 -27.48 15.19 14.38
N SER A 75 -26.46 14.95 15.20
CA SER A 75 -25.15 14.44 14.74
C SER A 75 -25.18 12.92 14.65
N PHE A 76 -24.81 12.38 13.50
CA PHE A 76 -24.66 10.95 13.26
C PHE A 76 -23.19 10.65 13.02
N GLU A 77 -22.71 9.58 13.63
CA GLU A 77 -21.33 9.12 13.47
C GLU A 77 -21.32 7.61 13.17
N LYS A 78 -20.41 7.21 12.28
CA LYS A 78 -20.19 5.82 11.93
C LYS A 78 -18.70 5.56 11.79
N GLU A 79 -18.29 4.41 12.30
CA GLU A 79 -16.92 3.90 12.19
C GLU A 79 -16.92 2.55 11.49
N VAL A 80 -15.93 2.35 10.61
CA VAL A 80 -15.72 1.09 9.91
C VAL A 80 -14.24 0.71 10.02
N PRO A 81 -13.90 -0.31 10.82
CA PRO A 81 -12.55 -0.84 10.88
C PRO A 81 -12.29 -1.77 9.68
N ILE A 82 -11.15 -1.61 9.04
CA ILE A 82 -10.70 -2.36 7.87
C ILE A 82 -9.28 -2.86 8.15
N PRO A 83 -9.03 -4.19 8.17
CA PRO A 83 -7.67 -4.70 8.29
C PRO A 83 -6.87 -4.40 7.02
N VAL A 84 -5.65 -3.89 7.17
CA VAL A 84 -4.77 -3.54 6.04
C VAL A 84 -3.36 -4.07 6.31
N THR A 85 -2.78 -4.77 5.33
CA THR A 85 -1.38 -5.22 5.39
C THR A 85 -0.56 -4.45 4.37
N ILE A 86 0.43 -3.71 4.86
CA ILE A 86 1.38 -2.97 4.03
C ILE A 86 2.62 -3.82 3.85
N ARG A 87 2.87 -4.26 2.61
CA ARG A 87 4.06 -5.05 2.29
C ARG A 87 5.30 -4.16 2.25
N PRO A 88 6.45 -4.64 2.75
CA PRO A 88 7.68 -3.87 2.69
C PRO A 88 8.17 -3.73 1.24
N ALA A 89 8.71 -2.55 0.91
CA ALA A 89 9.10 -2.22 -0.47
C ALA A 89 10.19 -3.14 -1.05
N TRP A 90 11.04 -3.74 -0.21
CA TRP A 90 12.12 -4.64 -0.66
C TRP A 90 11.59 -5.94 -1.28
N GLU A 91 10.39 -6.41 -0.92
CA GLU A 91 9.78 -7.62 -1.50
C GLU A 91 9.62 -7.51 -3.02
N ARG A 92 9.37 -6.29 -3.52
CA ARG A 92 9.28 -6.01 -4.96
C ARG A 92 10.59 -6.30 -5.70
N TYR A 93 11.73 -6.25 -5.00
CA TYR A 93 13.06 -6.42 -5.60
C TYR A 93 13.61 -7.85 -5.52
N LEU A 94 12.96 -8.74 -4.76
CA LEU A 94 13.36 -10.15 -4.64
C LEU A 94 13.58 -10.85 -6.00
N PRO A 95 12.70 -10.70 -7.02
CA PRO A 95 12.89 -11.37 -8.31
C PRO A 95 14.16 -10.91 -9.02
N TYR A 96 14.51 -9.63 -8.93
CA TYR A 96 15.72 -9.09 -9.58
C TYR A 96 17.00 -9.56 -8.88
N MET A 97 16.98 -9.71 -7.56
CA MET A 97 18.10 -10.29 -6.82
C MET A 97 18.36 -11.75 -7.23
N ALA A 98 17.30 -12.53 -7.42
CA ALA A 98 17.40 -13.91 -7.90
C ALA A 98 18.00 -13.97 -9.33
N LEU A 99 17.53 -13.11 -10.23
CA LEU A 99 18.08 -13.01 -11.59
C LEU A 99 19.56 -12.60 -11.60
N GLY A 100 19.96 -11.66 -10.74
CA GLY A 100 21.35 -11.25 -10.57
C GLY A 100 22.24 -12.41 -10.12
N ALA A 101 21.80 -13.18 -9.11
CA ALA A 101 22.54 -14.36 -8.63
C ALA A 101 22.72 -15.43 -9.72
N ILE A 102 21.68 -15.70 -10.51
CA ILE A 102 21.75 -16.63 -11.65
C ILE A 102 22.75 -16.12 -12.70
N GLY A 103 22.71 -14.83 -13.03
CA GLY A 103 23.65 -14.23 -13.99
C GLY A 103 25.12 -14.39 -13.56
N ILE A 104 25.41 -14.14 -12.29
CA ILE A 104 26.75 -14.35 -11.72
C ILE A 104 27.16 -15.82 -11.82
N ALA A 105 26.28 -16.76 -11.47
CA ALA A 105 26.57 -18.19 -11.55
C ALA A 105 26.88 -18.63 -12.98
N VAL A 106 26.10 -18.19 -13.96
CA VAL A 106 26.34 -18.49 -15.39
C VAL A 106 27.67 -17.89 -15.85
N ALA A 107 27.98 -16.65 -15.48
CA ALA A 107 29.25 -16.01 -15.82
C ALA A 107 30.45 -16.78 -15.24
N VAL A 108 30.36 -17.21 -13.98
CA VAL A 108 31.40 -18.02 -13.34
C VAL A 108 31.58 -19.36 -14.06
N ILE A 109 30.49 -20.06 -14.37
CA ILE A 109 30.55 -21.33 -15.12
C ILE A 109 31.19 -21.13 -16.50
N ALA A 110 30.82 -20.08 -17.22
CA ALA A 110 31.39 -19.76 -18.52
C ALA A 110 32.90 -19.48 -18.42
N VAL A 111 33.34 -18.70 -17.43
CA VAL A 111 34.77 -18.42 -17.18
C VAL A 111 35.53 -19.71 -16.82
N LEU A 112 34.99 -20.55 -15.96
CA LEU A 112 35.59 -21.84 -15.60
C LEU A 112 35.69 -22.78 -16.81
N TYR A 113 34.66 -22.82 -17.64
CA TYR A 113 34.66 -23.61 -18.87
C TYR A 113 35.73 -23.12 -19.85
N LEU A 114 35.80 -21.81 -20.09
CA LEU A 114 36.78 -21.20 -21.01
C LEU A 114 38.22 -21.40 -20.52
N THR A 115 38.48 -21.24 -19.22
CA THR A 115 39.82 -21.43 -18.63
C THR A 115 40.26 -22.90 -18.66
N LYS A 116 39.35 -23.85 -18.40
CA LYS A 116 39.63 -25.28 -18.61
C LYS A 116 39.94 -25.59 -20.07
N ARG A 117 39.16 -25.04 -21.02
CA ARG A 117 39.37 -25.29 -22.46
C ARG A 117 40.70 -24.75 -22.98
N LYS A 118 41.15 -23.59 -22.48
CA LYS A 118 42.46 -23.02 -22.82
C LYS A 118 43.63 -23.88 -22.33
N ARG A 119 43.51 -24.55 -21.18
CA ARG A 119 44.55 -25.46 -20.65
C ARG A 119 44.64 -26.79 -21.41
N VAL A 120 43.61 -27.16 -22.17
CA VAL A 120 43.53 -28.44 -22.90
C VAL A 120 43.95 -28.31 -24.37
N LYS A 121 44.15 -27.10 -24.91
CA LYS A 121 44.78 -26.94 -26.23
C LYS A 121 46.27 -27.28 -26.11
N PRO A 122 46.77 -28.36 -26.73
CA PRO A 122 48.19 -28.66 -26.74
C PRO A 122 48.92 -27.58 -27.54
N SER A 123 50.07 -27.15 -27.04
CA SER A 123 51.10 -26.46 -27.81
C SER A 123 51.44 -27.33 -29.02
N GLY A 124 51.00 -26.91 -30.20
CA GLY A 124 51.42 -27.45 -31.49
C GLY A 124 52.23 -26.38 -32.20
#